data_AF-A0A0K1PBB8-F1
#
_entry.id   AF-A0A0K1PBB8-F1
#
_cell.length_a   1.000
_cell.length_b   1.000
_cell.length_c   1.000
_cell.angle_alpha   90.00
_cell.angle_beta   90.00
_cell.angle_gamma   90.00
#
_symmetry.space_group_name_H-M   'P 1'
#
loop_
_entity.id
_entity.type
_entity.pdbx_description
1 polymer ?
#
loop_
_entity_poly.entity_id
_entity_poly.type
_entity_poly.pdbx_seq_one_letter_code
_entity_poly.pdbx_strand_id
1 'polypeptide(L)'
;MKHASLISTLALILSVGCGGTAPNDDSSDPGHQRSDGSEDGTPSSCTLGIRPDTRSYDPIEAGTSRSYEIHLTNLGSEPCAVTNVSLERGRDVVRLAPVEDRVLAAGAELLLRLTFEPAEAIVVEPTVRLLANGETFERGFRFEAYAHTEPSDSCVTLEPARLVLEVAAPGCGTAEGAIVLHNHCEREVRVMEADTGDNAAFSRGAVPELPRGVPAGGELRFPVLFSPLQAGETTGRLRIRVDGMPAFEVRLVGHAGEATSIRDVFHAADGQRVFELSHWPARIREGSIDEQLEIHVSGVLVRPFTEGERNWGYGDVRNLVEFIFGRGPPEGAEVVIQYRACPL
;
A
#
# COMPACT_ATOMS: atom_id res chain seq x y z
N MET A 1 -3.25 -18.50 -53.51
CA MET A 1 -1.83 -18.58 -53.08
C MET A 1 -1.76 -18.10 -51.64
N LYS A 2 -1.30 -19.00 -50.75
CA LYS A 2 -0.58 -18.82 -49.46
C LYS A 2 -1.16 -17.78 -48.46
N HIS A 3 -1.78 -18.24 -47.37
CA HIS A 3 -1.18 -18.53 -46.03
C HIS A 3 -0.91 -17.23 -45.23
N ALA A 4 -1.16 -17.10 -43.92
CA ALA A 4 -1.39 -18.04 -42.82
C ALA A 4 -2.03 -17.24 -41.63
N SER A 5 -2.91 -17.83 -40.79
CA SER A 5 -2.60 -18.41 -39.46
C SER A 5 -2.74 -17.39 -38.31
N LEU A 6 -3.27 -17.66 -37.10
CA LEU A 6 -3.80 -18.83 -36.41
C LEU A 6 -4.69 -18.30 -35.25
N ILE A 7 -5.86 -18.89 -35.05
CA ILE A 7 -6.70 -18.74 -33.86
C ILE A 7 -6.32 -19.87 -32.91
N SER A 8 -6.04 -19.55 -31.63
CA SER A 8 -5.90 -20.55 -30.58
C SER A 8 -7.00 -20.38 -29.53
N THR A 9 -7.76 -21.46 -29.41
CA THR A 9 -8.89 -21.77 -28.54
C THR A 9 -8.45 -21.91 -27.08
N LEU A 10 -9.28 -21.49 -26.12
CA LEU A 10 -9.31 -22.11 -24.79
C LEU A 10 -10.77 -22.41 -24.39
N ALA A 11 -10.98 -23.66 -23.97
CA ALA A 11 -12.27 -24.30 -23.80
C ALA A 11 -12.90 -24.01 -22.43
N LEU A 12 -14.23 -23.84 -22.43
CA LEU A 12 -15.09 -23.85 -21.26
C LEU A 12 -15.70 -25.24 -21.12
N ILE A 13 -15.40 -25.95 -20.03
CA ILE A 13 -16.01 -27.24 -19.70
C ILE A 13 -17.29 -26.97 -18.91
N LEU A 14 -18.44 -27.35 -19.49
CA LEU A 14 -19.71 -27.54 -18.79
C LEU A 14 -19.71 -28.89 -18.06
N SER A 15 -20.19 -28.91 -16.82
CA SER A 15 -20.78 -30.12 -16.23
C SER A 15 -22.23 -29.86 -15.83
N VAL A 16 -23.13 -30.62 -16.45
CA VAL A 16 -24.57 -30.69 -16.19
C VAL A 16 -24.86 -31.90 -15.30
N GLY A 17 -25.87 -31.77 -14.44
CA GLY A 17 -26.68 -32.89 -13.91
C GLY A 17 -26.98 -32.72 -12.43
N CYS A 18 -28.18 -32.95 -11.91
CA CYS A 18 -29.46 -33.34 -12.49
C CYS A 18 -30.53 -33.07 -11.40
N GLY A 19 -31.71 -32.57 -11.76
CA GLY A 19 -32.88 -32.50 -10.87
C GLY A 19 -33.77 -33.73 -11.04
N GLY A 20 -34.45 -34.15 -9.96
CA GLY A 20 -35.48 -35.18 -10.03
C GLY A 20 -36.02 -35.67 -8.68
N THR A 21 -37.12 -35.03 -8.24
CA THR A 21 -38.33 -35.58 -7.58
C THR A 21 -38.26 -36.69 -6.52
N ALA A 22 -38.88 -36.41 -5.35
CA ALA A 22 -39.34 -37.38 -4.34
C ALA A 22 -40.56 -38.22 -4.83
N PRO A 23 -40.84 -39.39 -4.22
CA PRO A 23 -41.76 -39.41 -3.06
C PRO A 23 -41.40 -40.44 -1.94
N ASN A 24 -42.12 -40.31 -0.81
CA ASN A 24 -42.00 -40.99 0.49
C ASN A 24 -41.95 -42.53 0.45
N ASP A 25 -41.15 -43.12 1.35
CA ASP A 25 -41.55 -44.34 2.08
C ASP A 25 -40.83 -44.46 3.44
N ASP A 26 -41.57 -45.06 4.38
CA ASP A 26 -41.38 -45.19 5.82
C ASP A 26 -40.36 -46.29 6.18
N SER A 27 -39.38 -46.02 7.06
CA SER A 27 -38.58 -47.06 7.76
C SER A 27 -37.55 -46.46 8.73
N SER A 28 -37.76 -46.70 10.01
CA SER A 28 -36.88 -46.49 11.17
C SER A 28 -35.54 -47.25 11.13
N ASP A 29 -34.42 -46.56 11.41
CA ASP A 29 -33.19 -47.13 12.02
C ASP A 29 -32.34 -46.02 12.68
N PRO A 30 -31.81 -46.17 13.92
CA PRO A 30 -31.11 -45.12 14.63
C PRO A 30 -29.57 -45.25 14.52
N GLY A 31 -28.90 -44.11 14.40
CA GLY A 31 -27.50 -43.95 14.84
C GLY A 31 -26.45 -43.95 13.74
N HIS A 32 -26.13 -42.76 13.22
CA HIS A 32 -24.77 -42.44 12.79
C HIS A 32 -24.40 -41.05 13.33
N GLN A 33 -23.50 -41.06 14.33
CA GLN A 33 -22.78 -39.88 14.77
C GLN A 33 -21.98 -39.33 13.59
N ARG A 34 -22.34 -38.13 13.12
CA ARG A 34 -21.43 -37.31 12.32
C ARG A 34 -20.38 -36.77 13.26
N SER A 35 -19.17 -37.32 13.18
CA SER A 35 -17.95 -36.69 13.65
C SER A 35 -17.71 -35.44 12.81
N ASP A 36 -18.03 -34.26 13.34
CA ASP A 36 -17.45 -33.01 12.87
C ASP A 36 -15.97 -33.00 13.31
N GLY A 37 -15.15 -33.72 12.55
CA GLY A 37 -13.71 -33.55 12.55
C GLY A 37 -13.41 -32.28 11.77
N SER A 38 -13.30 -31.16 12.47
CA SER A 38 -12.62 -29.98 11.95
C SER A 38 -11.16 -30.38 11.72
N GLU A 39 -10.83 -30.73 10.48
CA GLU A 39 -9.44 -30.80 9.99
C GLU A 39 -8.90 -29.38 9.89
N ASP A 40 -8.72 -28.73 11.04
CA ASP A 40 -7.84 -27.58 11.15
C ASP A 40 -6.42 -28.17 11.17
N GLY A 41 -5.81 -28.22 9.99
CA GLY A 41 -4.51 -28.84 9.77
C GLY A 41 -3.41 -28.07 10.49
N THR A 42 -3.27 -28.25 11.81
CA THR A 42 -2.07 -27.84 12.53
C THR A 42 -0.88 -28.54 11.88
N PRO A 43 0.14 -27.80 11.41
CA PRO A 43 1.29 -28.41 10.77
C PRO A 43 1.98 -29.35 11.76
N SER A 44 2.01 -30.64 11.42
CA SER A 44 2.55 -31.72 12.25
C SER A 44 4.07 -31.83 12.21
N SER A 45 4.75 -30.86 11.60
CA SER A 45 6.20 -30.79 11.44
C SER A 45 6.74 -29.45 11.92
N CYS A 46 8.05 -29.38 12.19
CA CYS A 46 8.73 -28.13 12.49
C CYS A 46 8.42 -27.07 11.41
N THR A 47 7.75 -26.00 11.82
CA THR A 47 7.31 -24.92 10.92
C THR A 47 7.66 -23.60 11.56
N LEU A 48 8.58 -22.84 10.95
CA LEU A 48 8.99 -21.54 11.49
C LEU A 48 8.14 -20.40 10.91
N GLY A 49 7.48 -19.67 11.80
CA GLY A 49 6.90 -18.36 11.53
C GLY A 49 7.88 -17.24 11.85
N ILE A 50 7.74 -16.09 11.18
CA ILE A 50 8.56 -14.90 11.41
C ILE A 50 7.69 -13.68 11.70
N ARG A 51 8.09 -12.86 12.67
CA ARG A 51 7.46 -11.57 12.99
C ARG A 51 8.52 -10.49 13.25
N PRO A 52 8.33 -9.25 12.76
CA PRO A 52 7.27 -8.84 11.85
C PRO A 52 7.39 -9.54 10.49
N ASP A 53 6.27 -9.70 9.79
CA ASP A 53 6.24 -10.22 8.42
C ASP A 53 6.72 -9.18 7.40
N THR A 54 6.81 -7.92 7.83
CA THR A 54 7.38 -6.80 7.10
C THR A 54 8.78 -7.12 6.56
N ARG A 55 8.97 -6.87 5.27
CA ARG A 55 10.25 -7.10 4.58
C ARG A 55 11.04 -5.82 4.30
N SER A 56 10.42 -4.65 4.47
CA SER A 56 11.04 -3.34 4.26
C SER A 56 10.89 -2.51 5.52
N TYR A 57 12.00 -1.99 6.03
CA TYR A 57 11.98 -1.18 7.25
C TYR A 57 12.10 0.30 6.92
N ASP A 58 11.58 1.12 7.84
CA ASP A 58 11.77 2.57 7.81
C ASP A 58 13.25 2.91 7.62
N PRO A 59 13.58 3.68 6.58
CA PRO A 59 14.94 4.08 6.35
C PRO A 59 15.48 5.00 7.45
N ILE A 60 16.78 4.89 7.70
CA ILE A 60 17.49 5.68 8.70
C ILE A 60 18.49 6.62 8.03
N GLU A 61 18.94 7.62 8.77
CA GLU A 61 19.96 8.53 8.26
C GLU A 61 21.32 7.83 8.21
N ALA A 62 22.07 8.03 7.12
CA ALA A 62 23.45 7.57 7.02
C ALA A 62 24.29 8.17 8.16
N GLY A 63 25.15 7.35 8.78
CA GLY A 63 25.91 7.70 9.98
C GLY A 63 25.19 7.39 11.29
N THR A 64 23.91 7.02 11.26
CA THR A 64 23.16 6.55 12.44
C THR A 64 23.10 5.02 12.50
N SER A 65 22.62 4.47 13.61
CA SER A 65 22.39 3.03 13.76
C SER A 65 20.98 2.74 14.24
N ARG A 66 20.40 1.63 13.78
CA ARG A 66 19.10 1.15 14.27
C ARG A 66 19.12 -0.37 14.43
N SER A 67 18.56 -0.83 15.55
CA SER A 67 18.40 -2.25 15.84
C SER A 67 16.96 -2.69 15.60
N TYR A 68 16.82 -3.85 14.99
CA TYR A 68 15.55 -4.49 14.65
C TYR A 68 15.47 -5.85 15.33
N GLU A 69 14.32 -6.10 15.95
CA GLU A 69 14.03 -7.34 16.65
C GLU A 69 13.08 -8.19 15.81
N ILE A 70 13.51 -9.42 15.50
CA ILE A 70 12.79 -10.36 14.66
C ILE A 70 12.56 -11.63 15.45
N HIS A 71 11.29 -11.99 15.60
CA HIS A 71 10.85 -13.17 16.33
C HIS A 71 10.66 -14.33 15.35
N LEU A 72 11.36 -15.42 15.59
CA LEU A 72 11.11 -16.72 14.96
C LEU A 72 10.32 -17.59 15.92
N THR A 73 9.12 -18.00 15.51
CA THR A 73 8.22 -18.81 16.33
C THR A 73 8.08 -20.19 15.71
N ASN A 74 8.18 -21.26 16.51
CA ASN A 74 7.79 -22.59 16.04
C ASN A 74 6.25 -22.67 16.02
N LEU A 75 5.65 -22.61 14.85
CA LEU A 75 4.21 -22.74 14.61
C LEU A 75 3.77 -24.21 14.44
N GLY A 76 4.73 -25.14 14.35
CA GLY A 76 4.47 -26.57 14.26
C GLY A 76 4.25 -27.23 15.61
N SER A 77 3.82 -28.49 15.59
CA SER A 77 3.69 -29.31 16.80
C SER A 77 4.99 -30.01 17.22
N GLU A 78 5.94 -30.19 16.29
CA GLU A 78 7.23 -30.86 16.53
C GLU A 78 8.35 -29.85 16.87
N PRO A 79 9.34 -30.22 17.70
CA PRO A 79 10.46 -29.33 18.03
C PRO A 79 11.31 -28.93 16.80
N CYS A 80 11.76 -27.68 16.77
CA CYS A 80 12.66 -27.15 15.75
C CYS A 80 14.07 -26.95 16.33
N ALA A 81 15.03 -27.77 15.93
CA ALA A 81 16.46 -27.55 16.18
C ALA A 81 16.98 -26.49 15.20
N VAL A 82 17.11 -25.26 15.70
CA VAL A 82 17.61 -24.10 14.95
C VAL A 82 19.13 -24.01 15.12
N THR A 83 19.85 -24.06 14.01
CA THR A 83 21.33 -24.02 13.97
C THR A 83 21.82 -23.17 12.81
N ASN A 84 23.12 -22.83 12.80
CA ASN A 84 23.79 -22.11 11.70
C ASN A 84 23.10 -20.81 11.27
N VAL A 85 22.58 -20.04 12.23
CA VAL A 85 21.96 -18.75 11.96
C VAL A 85 23.03 -17.76 11.52
N SER A 86 22.88 -17.22 10.32
CA SER A 86 23.87 -16.36 9.68
C SER A 86 23.23 -15.34 8.75
N LEU A 87 23.99 -14.31 8.39
CA LEU A 87 23.60 -13.27 7.46
C LEU A 87 24.34 -13.48 6.13
N GLU A 88 23.71 -13.82 5.02
CA GLU A 88 24.44 -14.16 3.77
C GLU A 88 24.80 -12.93 2.92
N ARG A 89 23.99 -11.85 2.99
CA ARG A 89 24.19 -10.59 2.24
C ARG A 89 24.15 -9.39 3.17
N GLY A 90 24.77 -8.27 2.77
CA GLY A 90 24.73 -7.00 3.50
C GLY A 90 25.55 -6.97 4.80
N ARG A 91 26.51 -7.89 4.98
CA ARG A 91 27.34 -7.99 6.20
C ARG A 91 28.24 -6.78 6.46
N ASP A 92 28.47 -5.97 5.45
CA ASP A 92 29.26 -4.74 5.47
C ASP A 92 28.59 -3.64 6.30
N VAL A 93 27.27 -3.52 6.23
CA VAL A 93 26.49 -2.47 6.91
C VAL A 93 25.42 -3.00 7.86
N VAL A 94 25.10 -4.29 7.82
CA VAL A 94 24.17 -4.96 8.75
C VAL A 94 24.93 -6.00 9.57
N ARG A 95 24.69 -6.00 10.88
CA ARG A 95 25.24 -6.95 11.84
C ARG A 95 24.12 -7.81 12.40
N LEU A 96 24.34 -9.12 12.44
CA LEU A 96 23.49 -10.05 13.17
C LEU A 96 24.15 -10.33 14.52
N ALA A 97 23.42 -10.12 15.62
CA ALA A 97 23.89 -10.52 16.94
C ALA A 97 24.13 -12.03 16.99
N PRO A 98 25.15 -12.52 17.73
CA PRO A 98 25.39 -13.96 17.87
C PRO A 98 24.13 -14.69 18.34
N VAL A 99 23.82 -15.81 17.68
CA VAL A 99 22.69 -16.67 18.02
C VAL A 99 23.23 -18.05 18.36
N GLU A 100 22.89 -18.55 19.54
CA GLU A 100 23.25 -19.90 19.96
C GLU A 100 22.30 -20.93 19.37
N ASP A 101 22.85 -22.10 19.05
CA ASP A 101 22.06 -23.25 18.63
C ASP A 101 21.04 -23.62 19.72
N ARG A 102 19.78 -23.80 19.33
CA ARG A 102 18.72 -24.10 20.30
C ARG A 102 17.58 -24.90 19.69
N VAL A 103 16.90 -25.65 20.54
CA VAL A 103 15.66 -26.34 20.18
C VAL A 103 14.47 -25.51 20.63
N LEU A 104 13.59 -25.18 19.69
CA LEU A 104 12.33 -24.48 19.94
C LEU A 104 11.20 -25.50 20.07
N ALA A 105 10.62 -25.61 21.26
CA ALA A 105 9.36 -26.33 21.46
C ALA A 105 8.21 -25.67 20.67
N ALA A 106 7.10 -26.37 20.49
CA ALA A 106 5.90 -25.79 19.86
C ALA A 106 5.48 -24.50 20.55
N GLY A 107 5.23 -23.44 19.78
CA GLY A 107 4.90 -22.10 20.25
C GLY A 107 6.06 -21.31 20.85
N ALA A 108 7.26 -21.89 20.99
CA ALA A 108 8.41 -21.19 21.54
C ALA A 108 9.04 -20.23 20.52
N GLU A 109 9.69 -19.18 21.02
CA GLU A 109 10.30 -18.12 20.20
C GLU A 109 11.82 -18.00 20.35
N LEU A 110 12.45 -17.60 19.25
CA LEU A 110 13.83 -17.14 19.16
C LEU A 110 13.87 -15.71 18.65
N LEU A 111 14.56 -14.84 19.38
CA LEU A 111 14.79 -13.45 19.01
C LEU A 111 16.09 -13.33 18.21
N LEU A 112 15.99 -12.80 17.00
CA LEU A 112 17.11 -12.36 16.20
C LEU A 112 17.23 -10.84 16.30
N ARG A 113 18.45 -10.33 16.51
CA ARG A 113 18.73 -8.90 16.53
C ARG A 113 19.62 -8.52 15.36
N LEU A 114 19.10 -7.68 14.48
CA LEU A 114 19.82 -7.10 13.36
C LEU A 114 20.11 -5.63 13.65
N THR A 115 21.36 -5.21 13.54
CA THR A 115 21.76 -3.80 13.68
C THR A 115 22.22 -3.28 12.32
N PHE A 116 21.56 -2.26 11.81
CA PHE A 116 21.91 -1.58 10.56
C PHE A 116 22.71 -0.31 10.88
N GLU A 117 23.93 -0.22 10.36
CA GLU A 117 24.92 0.84 10.62
C GLU A 117 25.54 1.36 9.30
N PRO A 118 24.75 2.05 8.46
CA PRO A 118 25.20 2.60 7.19
C PRO A 118 26.14 3.80 7.42
N ALA A 119 27.32 3.83 6.78
CA ALA A 119 28.18 5.01 6.79
C ALA A 119 27.77 6.06 5.76
N GLU A 120 27.15 5.62 4.66
CA GLU A 120 26.71 6.45 3.54
C GLU A 120 25.28 6.04 3.12
N ALA A 121 24.65 6.84 2.27
CA ALA A 121 23.36 6.50 1.69
C ALA A 121 23.44 5.20 0.90
N ILE A 122 22.64 4.21 1.27
CA ILE A 122 22.71 2.88 0.67
C ILE A 122 21.37 2.14 0.84
N VAL A 123 20.93 1.43 -0.19
CA VAL A 123 19.88 0.42 -0.06
C VAL A 123 20.56 -0.94 -0.02
N VAL A 124 20.25 -1.74 1.00
CA VAL A 124 20.78 -3.09 1.15
C VAL A 124 19.66 -4.10 1.36
N GLU A 125 19.87 -5.29 0.80
CA GLU A 125 18.93 -6.40 0.90
C GLU A 125 19.60 -7.61 1.57
N PRO A 126 19.81 -7.60 2.90
CA PRO A 126 20.42 -8.72 3.58
C PRO A 126 19.47 -9.91 3.66
N THR A 127 20.05 -11.10 3.59
CA THR A 127 19.33 -12.37 3.75
C THR A 127 19.80 -13.05 5.03
N VAL A 128 18.89 -13.31 5.98
CA VAL A 128 19.15 -14.20 7.11
C VAL A 128 18.91 -15.63 6.64
N ARG A 129 19.88 -16.51 6.93
CA ARG A 129 19.82 -17.95 6.65
C ARG A 129 20.02 -18.73 7.93
N LEU A 130 19.27 -19.81 8.11
CA LEU A 130 19.45 -20.76 9.20
C LEU A 130 19.08 -22.18 8.76
N LEU A 131 19.41 -23.17 9.58
CA LEU A 131 18.94 -24.53 9.44
C LEU A 131 17.92 -24.85 10.55
N ALA A 132 16.79 -25.44 10.17
CA ALA A 132 15.79 -25.97 11.09
C ALA A 132 15.61 -27.47 10.83
N ASN A 133 16.01 -28.32 11.77
CA ASN A 133 16.00 -29.78 11.61
C ASN A 133 16.72 -30.28 10.32
N GLY A 134 17.75 -29.54 9.86
CA GLY A 134 18.51 -29.83 8.65
C GLY A 134 17.94 -29.20 7.36
N GLU A 135 16.75 -28.61 7.41
CA GLU A 135 16.17 -27.86 6.29
C GLU A 135 16.64 -26.40 6.30
N THR A 136 16.91 -25.84 5.12
CA THR A 136 17.32 -24.44 5.01
C THR A 136 16.11 -23.51 5.06
N PHE A 137 16.18 -22.51 5.95
CA PHE A 137 15.26 -21.39 5.99
C PHE A 137 16.01 -20.11 5.62
N GLU A 138 15.45 -19.32 4.70
CA GLU A 138 16.01 -18.05 4.26
C GLU A 138 14.96 -16.94 4.27
N ARG A 139 15.36 -15.75 4.72
CA ARG A 139 14.53 -14.55 4.69
C ARG A 139 15.34 -13.32 4.30
N GLY A 140 14.91 -12.66 3.22
CA GLY A 140 15.41 -11.35 2.80
C GLY A 140 14.68 -10.20 3.50
N PHE A 141 15.44 -9.15 3.81
CA PHE A 141 14.96 -7.86 4.31
C PHE A 141 15.49 -6.75 3.42
N ARG A 142 14.86 -5.58 3.47
CA ARG A 142 15.28 -4.36 2.79
C ARG A 142 15.49 -3.29 3.84
N PHE A 143 16.73 -2.83 3.96
CA PHE A 143 17.11 -1.67 4.75
C PHE A 143 17.59 -0.58 3.79
N GLU A 144 17.29 0.66 4.13
CA GLU A 144 17.72 1.80 3.34
C GLU A 144 18.26 2.87 4.29
N ALA A 145 19.39 3.43 3.92
CA ALA A 145 19.98 4.61 4.52
C ALA A 145 19.90 5.74 3.51
N TYR A 146 19.43 6.89 3.94
CA TYR A 146 19.43 8.08 3.10
C TYR A 146 20.56 9.01 3.53
N ALA A 147 21.10 9.76 2.58
CA ALA A 147 21.98 10.87 2.92
C ALA A 147 21.09 11.99 3.41
N HIS A 148 21.26 12.40 4.67
CA HIS A 148 20.87 13.74 5.06
C HIS A 148 22.05 14.64 4.70
N THR A 149 22.00 15.25 3.51
CA THR A 149 22.98 16.28 3.15
C THR A 149 22.43 17.64 3.52
N GLU A 150 22.32 17.91 4.81
CA GLU A 150 22.62 19.26 5.27
C GLU A 150 24.14 19.36 5.31
N PRO A 151 24.79 20.24 4.52
CA PRO A 151 26.21 20.47 4.71
C PRO A 151 26.37 20.90 6.16
N SER A 152 27.13 20.15 6.96
CA SER A 152 27.23 20.32 8.42
C SER A 152 27.73 21.69 8.89
N ASP A 153 28.18 22.55 7.96
CA ASP A 153 28.58 23.94 8.16
C ASP A 153 27.79 24.94 7.29
N SER A 154 26.61 24.55 6.80
CA SER A 154 25.73 25.43 6.02
C SER A 154 24.98 26.40 6.94
N CYS A 155 24.96 27.68 6.59
CA CYS A 155 24.08 28.67 7.21
C CYS A 155 22.64 28.59 6.67
N VAL A 156 22.28 27.53 5.96
CA VAL A 156 20.94 27.24 5.45
C VAL A 156 20.53 25.86 5.96
N THR A 157 19.33 25.75 6.50
CA THR A 157 18.72 24.51 7.03
C THR A 157 17.36 24.25 6.39
N LEU A 158 16.91 22.99 6.42
CA LEU A 158 15.62 22.55 5.88
C LEU A 158 14.78 21.87 6.96
N GLU A 159 13.57 22.36 7.19
CA GLU A 159 12.65 21.81 8.18
C GLU A 159 11.30 21.40 7.55
N PRO A 160 10.80 20.18 7.82
CA PRO A 160 11.45 19.09 8.54
C PRO A 160 12.53 18.38 7.69
N ALA A 161 13.50 17.73 8.34
CA ALA A 161 14.51 16.90 7.68
C ALA A 161 13.94 15.68 6.93
N ARG A 162 12.70 15.30 7.24
CA ARG A 162 11.90 14.26 6.57
C ARG A 162 10.44 14.71 6.53
N LEU A 163 9.83 14.64 5.35
CA LEU A 163 8.40 14.88 5.19
C LEU A 163 7.66 13.56 5.04
N VAL A 164 6.66 13.35 5.91
CA VAL A 164 5.75 12.20 5.84
C VAL A 164 4.38 12.70 5.43
N LEU A 165 3.80 12.06 4.42
CA LEU A 165 2.49 12.36 3.86
C LEU A 165 1.66 11.09 3.85
N GLU A 166 0.37 11.21 4.15
CA GLU A 166 -0.51 10.05 4.25
C GLU A 166 -1.80 10.31 3.48
N VAL A 167 -2.26 9.30 2.75
CA VAL A 167 -3.59 9.27 2.15
C VAL A 167 -4.28 7.95 2.45
N ALA A 168 -5.60 7.97 2.52
CA ALA A 168 -6.39 6.81 2.90
C ALA A 168 -6.20 5.62 1.94
N ALA A 169 -6.12 5.88 0.63
CA ALA A 169 -5.81 4.88 -0.40
C ALA A 169 -5.44 5.55 -1.74
N PRO A 170 -4.90 4.80 -2.73
CA PRO A 170 -4.66 5.33 -4.07
C PRO A 170 -5.93 5.86 -4.73
N GLY A 171 -5.86 7.11 -5.23
CA GLY A 171 -6.99 7.80 -5.84
C GLY A 171 -7.95 8.47 -4.85
N CYS A 172 -7.68 8.42 -3.54
CA CYS A 172 -8.54 9.00 -2.50
C CYS A 172 -8.14 10.43 -2.11
N GLY A 173 -7.61 11.19 -3.06
CA GLY A 173 -7.11 12.55 -2.86
C GLY A 173 -5.59 12.63 -2.92
N THR A 174 -5.09 13.83 -2.61
CA THR A 174 -3.67 14.18 -2.60
C THR A 174 -3.32 14.75 -1.24
N ALA A 175 -2.27 14.24 -0.61
CA ALA A 175 -1.73 14.82 0.61
C ALA A 175 -0.77 15.97 0.25
N GLU A 176 -0.78 17.04 1.04
CA GLU A 176 0.12 18.18 0.88
C GLU A 176 0.88 18.42 2.18
N GLY A 177 2.18 18.67 2.06
CA GLY A 177 3.01 19.18 3.13
C GLY A 177 4.08 20.11 2.56
N ALA A 178 4.96 20.63 3.40
CA ALA A 178 6.00 21.54 2.92
C ALA A 178 7.32 21.31 3.66
N ILE A 179 8.40 21.50 2.91
CA ILE A 179 9.74 21.74 3.46
C ILE A 179 9.98 23.25 3.50
N VAL A 180 10.50 23.75 4.60
CA VAL A 180 10.84 25.16 4.78
C VAL A 180 12.35 25.30 4.80
N LEU A 181 12.88 26.12 3.91
CA LEU A 181 14.27 26.55 3.94
C LEU A 181 14.40 27.78 4.82
N HIS A 182 15.28 27.73 5.79
CA HIS A 182 15.63 28.86 6.64
C HIS A 182 17.02 29.39 6.26
N ASN A 183 17.11 30.68 5.96
CA ASN A 183 18.38 31.33 5.67
C ASN A 183 18.95 31.97 6.94
N HIS A 184 19.86 31.29 7.61
CA HIS A 184 20.63 31.81 8.74
C HIS A 184 21.92 32.52 8.33
N CYS A 185 22.19 32.66 7.03
CA CYS A 185 23.34 33.41 6.55
C CYS A 185 23.15 34.92 6.79
N GLU A 186 24.25 35.66 6.94
CA GLU A 186 24.24 37.13 7.09
C GLU A 186 23.87 37.87 5.79
N ARG A 187 23.66 37.14 4.70
CA ARG A 187 23.37 37.67 3.36
C ARG A 187 22.25 36.89 2.69
N GLU A 188 21.69 37.46 1.62
CA GLU A 188 20.77 36.75 0.75
C GLU A 188 21.42 35.50 0.16
N VAL A 189 20.64 34.41 0.12
CA VAL A 189 20.96 33.19 -0.63
C VAL A 189 20.01 33.06 -1.81
N ARG A 190 20.48 32.47 -2.91
CA ARG A 190 19.65 32.30 -4.11
C ARG A 190 19.35 30.82 -4.33
N VAL A 191 18.08 30.47 -4.18
CA VAL A 191 17.56 29.15 -4.53
C VAL A 191 17.41 29.10 -6.04
N MET A 192 18.08 28.14 -6.67
CA MET A 192 18.14 28.01 -8.12
C MET A 192 17.12 26.98 -8.64
N GLU A 193 16.93 25.90 -7.88
CA GLU A 193 16.12 24.77 -8.30
C GLU A 193 15.57 24.04 -7.07
N ALA A 194 14.38 23.45 -7.23
CA ALA A 194 13.80 22.50 -6.28
C ALA A 194 13.08 21.42 -7.11
N ASP A 195 13.39 20.15 -6.92
CA ASP A 195 12.89 19.05 -7.76
C ASP A 195 12.56 17.80 -6.95
N THR A 196 11.47 17.10 -7.27
CA THR A 196 11.02 15.89 -6.56
C THR A 196 11.53 14.58 -7.19
N GLY A 197 12.38 14.66 -8.22
CA GLY A 197 12.90 13.53 -8.97
C GLY A 197 11.85 12.81 -9.83
N ASP A 198 12.19 11.61 -10.26
CA ASP A 198 11.39 10.82 -11.20
C ASP A 198 10.25 10.01 -10.55
N ASN A 199 10.05 10.13 -9.23
CA ASN A 199 8.96 9.40 -8.57
C ASN A 199 7.63 10.11 -8.82
N ALA A 200 6.84 9.58 -9.75
CA ALA A 200 5.55 10.12 -10.16
C ALA A 200 4.50 10.24 -9.04
N ALA A 201 4.69 9.58 -7.89
CA ALA A 201 3.80 9.73 -6.74
C ALA A 201 4.02 11.05 -5.99
N PHE A 202 5.18 11.70 -6.14
CA PHE A 202 5.47 12.99 -5.53
C PHE A 202 5.58 14.08 -6.60
N SER A 203 4.99 15.24 -6.33
CA SER A 203 5.13 16.40 -7.19
C SER A 203 5.29 17.68 -6.36
N ARG A 204 5.75 18.75 -7.01
CA ARG A 204 5.86 20.07 -6.39
C ARG A 204 4.49 20.72 -6.39
N GLY A 205 4.08 21.27 -5.26
CA GLY A 205 2.97 22.22 -5.22
C GLY A 205 3.39 23.58 -5.78
N ALA A 206 2.62 24.63 -5.47
CA ALA A 206 2.90 25.97 -5.95
C ALA A 206 4.14 26.57 -5.25
N VAL A 207 5.33 26.32 -5.81
CA VAL A 207 6.59 26.95 -5.39
C VAL A 207 6.71 28.32 -6.07
N PRO A 208 7.22 29.36 -5.39
CA PRO A 208 7.56 30.63 -6.06
C PRO A 208 8.52 30.42 -7.24
N GLU A 209 8.42 31.26 -8.26
CA GLU A 209 9.31 31.16 -9.44
C GLU A 209 10.78 31.18 -9.02
N LEU A 210 11.52 30.17 -9.49
CA LEU A 210 12.96 30.03 -9.30
C LEU A 210 13.70 30.50 -10.58
N PRO A 211 14.89 31.13 -10.47
CA PRO A 211 15.65 31.34 -9.25
C PRO A 211 15.08 32.43 -8.34
N ARG A 212 15.14 32.21 -7.03
CA ARG A 212 14.56 33.09 -6.00
C ARG A 212 15.58 33.46 -4.94
N GLY A 213 15.66 34.76 -4.62
CA GLY A 213 16.43 35.26 -3.47
C GLY A 213 15.66 35.06 -2.16
N VAL A 214 16.36 34.61 -1.12
CA VAL A 214 15.89 34.49 0.26
C VAL A 214 16.77 35.38 1.13
N PRO A 215 16.25 36.48 1.69
CA PRO A 215 17.05 37.43 2.46
C PRO A 215 17.63 36.78 3.73
N ALA A 216 18.61 37.42 4.35
CA ALA A 216 19.14 37.00 5.65
C ALA A 216 18.03 36.93 6.71
N GLY A 217 17.95 35.83 7.45
CA GLY A 217 16.86 35.53 8.39
C GLY A 217 15.51 35.22 7.72
N GLY A 218 15.46 35.16 6.39
CA GLY A 218 14.26 34.85 5.62
C GLY A 218 14.02 33.36 5.44
N GLU A 219 12.85 33.02 4.93
CA GLU A 219 12.42 31.65 4.69
C GLU A 219 11.83 31.47 3.29
N LEU A 220 11.92 30.25 2.76
CA LEU A 220 11.23 29.85 1.53
C LEU A 220 10.57 28.49 1.71
N ARG A 221 9.28 28.40 1.42
CA ARG A 221 8.49 27.17 1.52
C ARG A 221 8.47 26.43 0.19
N PHE A 222 8.63 25.12 0.24
CA PHE A 222 8.53 24.19 -0.87
C PHE A 222 7.38 23.21 -0.61
N PRO A 223 6.17 23.50 -1.10
CA PRO A 223 5.06 22.56 -1.01
C PRO A 223 5.35 21.30 -1.82
N VAL A 224 5.03 20.15 -1.25
CA VAL A 224 5.16 18.82 -1.84
C VAL A 224 3.81 18.13 -1.75
N LEU A 225 3.37 17.61 -2.89
CA LEU A 225 2.14 16.87 -3.06
C LEU A 225 2.46 15.38 -3.17
N PHE A 226 1.62 14.53 -2.58
CA PHE A 226 1.68 13.08 -2.67
C PHE A 226 0.37 12.50 -3.21
N SER A 227 0.45 11.89 -4.39
CA SER A 227 -0.66 11.31 -5.14
C SER A 227 -0.31 9.87 -5.54
N PRO A 228 -0.48 8.88 -4.64
CA PRO A 228 -0.01 7.52 -4.88
C PRO A 228 -0.86 6.78 -5.92
N LEU A 229 -0.18 5.96 -6.73
CA LEU A 229 -0.80 5.07 -7.71
C LEU A 229 -1.09 3.66 -7.15
N GLN A 230 -0.42 3.28 -6.05
CA GLN A 230 -0.53 1.96 -5.41
C GLN A 230 -0.54 2.11 -3.89
N ALA A 231 -1.15 1.14 -3.20
CA ALA A 231 -1.17 1.08 -1.75
C ALA A 231 0.22 0.73 -1.21
N GLY A 232 0.49 1.06 0.05
CA GLY A 232 1.75 0.85 0.73
C GLY A 232 2.60 2.12 0.86
N GLU A 233 3.85 1.94 1.28
CA GLU A 233 4.82 3.02 1.40
C GLU A 233 5.47 3.31 0.04
N THR A 234 5.55 4.60 -0.29
CA THR A 234 6.30 5.13 -1.43
C THR A 234 7.32 6.15 -0.95
N THR A 235 8.54 6.09 -1.47
CA THR A 235 9.66 6.92 -1.02
C THR A 235 10.16 7.80 -2.17
N GLY A 236 10.43 9.06 -1.88
CA GLY A 236 10.94 10.05 -2.83
C GLY A 236 11.96 10.96 -2.18
N ARG A 237 12.40 11.96 -2.94
CA ARG A 237 13.33 12.99 -2.46
C ARG A 237 12.92 14.35 -2.99
N LEU A 238 13.15 15.41 -2.22
CA LEU A 238 13.15 16.79 -2.68
C LEU A 238 14.59 17.27 -2.71
N ARG A 239 15.12 17.59 -3.90
CA ARG A 239 16.45 18.14 -4.08
C ARG A 239 16.37 19.64 -4.26
N ILE A 240 17.06 20.41 -3.44
CA ILE A 240 17.10 21.89 -3.52
C ILE A 240 18.53 22.32 -3.83
N ARG A 241 18.69 23.13 -4.88
CA ARG A 241 19.97 23.72 -5.26
C ARG A 241 20.00 25.18 -4.83
N VAL A 242 20.93 25.52 -3.94
CA VAL A 242 21.26 26.90 -3.57
C VAL A 242 22.57 27.29 -4.24
N ASP A 243 22.63 28.50 -4.79
CA ASP A 243 23.82 28.96 -5.51
C ASP A 243 25.06 29.01 -4.59
N GLY A 244 26.16 28.44 -5.08
CA GLY A 244 27.41 28.35 -4.32
C GLY A 244 27.41 27.38 -3.13
N MET A 245 26.37 26.55 -2.95
CA MET A 245 26.29 25.53 -1.90
C MET A 245 26.13 24.12 -2.49
N PRO A 246 26.49 23.06 -1.76
CA PRO A 246 26.09 21.71 -2.11
C PRO A 246 24.56 21.60 -2.23
N ALA A 247 24.09 20.63 -3.02
CA ALA A 247 22.66 20.37 -3.11
C ALA A 247 22.15 19.83 -1.77
N PHE A 248 21.00 20.35 -1.34
CA PHE A 248 20.27 19.83 -0.19
C PHE A 248 19.31 18.75 -0.67
N GLU A 249 19.11 17.73 0.14
CA GLU A 249 18.19 16.64 -0.17
C GLU A 249 17.35 16.29 1.06
N VAL A 250 16.03 16.29 0.89
CA VAL A 250 15.07 15.93 1.93
C VAL A 250 14.30 14.70 1.51
N ARG A 251 14.19 13.73 2.42
CA ARG A 251 13.46 12.50 2.16
C ARG A 251 11.96 12.75 2.25
N LEU A 252 11.25 12.24 1.24
CA LEU A 252 9.79 12.23 1.18
C LEU A 252 9.32 10.80 1.42
N VAL A 253 8.37 10.62 2.34
CA VAL A 253 7.73 9.34 2.58
C VAL A 253 6.23 9.52 2.47
N GLY A 254 5.61 8.68 1.67
CA GLY A 254 4.19 8.70 1.40
C GLY A 254 3.60 7.35 1.78
N HIS A 255 2.54 7.34 2.59
CA HIS A 255 1.80 6.14 2.92
C HIS A 255 0.41 6.19 2.27
N ALA A 256 0.08 5.13 1.54
CA ALA A 256 -1.25 4.91 0.99
C ALA A 256 -1.86 3.67 1.65
N GLY A 257 -3.00 3.80 2.30
CA GLY A 257 -3.73 2.63 2.80
C GLY A 257 -4.27 1.75 1.66
N GLU A 258 -4.89 0.64 2.02
CA GLU A 258 -5.53 -0.24 1.04
C GLU A 258 -6.90 0.32 0.62
N ALA A 259 -7.12 0.40 -0.69
CA ALA A 259 -8.44 0.71 -1.20
C ALA A 259 -9.36 -0.49 -0.98
N THR A 260 -10.51 -0.29 -0.34
CA THR A 260 -11.55 -1.32 -0.35
C THR A 260 -12.21 -1.33 -1.73
N SER A 261 -11.99 -2.38 -2.51
CA SER A 261 -12.75 -2.63 -3.73
C SER A 261 -14.11 -3.18 -3.33
N ILE A 262 -15.16 -2.41 -3.57
CA ILE A 262 -16.53 -2.87 -3.37
C ILE A 262 -17.09 -3.31 -4.73
N ARG A 263 -17.69 -4.50 -4.72
CA ARG A 263 -18.37 -5.09 -5.88
C ARG A 263 -19.83 -5.27 -5.51
N ASP A 264 -20.67 -4.41 -6.08
CA ASP A 264 -22.11 -4.53 -5.93
C ASP A 264 -22.68 -5.18 -7.20
N VAL A 265 -23.55 -6.17 -7.00
CA VAL A 265 -24.24 -6.89 -8.07
C VAL A 265 -25.71 -6.59 -7.96
N PHE A 266 -26.28 -6.02 -9.02
CA PHE A 266 -27.69 -5.72 -9.13
C PHE A 266 -28.34 -6.67 -10.14
N HIS A 267 -29.49 -7.22 -9.77
CA HIS A 267 -30.32 -7.97 -10.70
C HIS A 267 -31.37 -7.03 -11.29
N ALA A 268 -31.44 -6.97 -12.61
CA ALA A 268 -32.47 -6.21 -13.31
C ALA A 268 -33.86 -6.80 -13.00
N ALA A 269 -34.67 -6.07 -12.23
CA ALA A 269 -36.08 -6.34 -12.04
C ALA A 269 -36.89 -5.56 -13.08
N ASP A 270 -37.85 -6.25 -13.72
CA ASP A 270 -38.90 -5.74 -14.63
C ASP A 270 -38.71 -4.31 -15.17
N GLY A 271 -37.83 -4.16 -16.17
CA GLY A 271 -37.73 -2.95 -16.98
C GLY A 271 -37.29 -1.68 -16.23
N GLN A 272 -36.77 -1.80 -15.01
CA GLN A 272 -36.31 -0.66 -14.23
C GLN A 272 -35.03 -0.07 -14.85
N ARG A 273 -35.07 1.21 -15.24
CA ARG A 273 -33.94 1.93 -15.86
C ARG A 273 -32.95 2.51 -14.84
N VAL A 274 -33.20 2.23 -13.56
CA VAL A 274 -32.68 2.94 -12.41
C VAL A 274 -32.40 1.93 -11.31
N PHE A 275 -31.15 1.88 -10.84
CA PHE A 275 -30.74 1.09 -9.69
C PHE A 275 -30.45 2.03 -8.50
N GLU A 276 -30.95 1.67 -7.32
CA GLU A 276 -30.69 2.40 -6.08
C GLU A 276 -29.47 1.80 -5.36
N LEU A 277 -28.45 2.61 -5.15
CA LEU A 277 -27.25 2.24 -4.40
C LEU A 277 -27.51 2.44 -2.91
N SER A 278 -28.09 1.44 -2.24
CA SER A 278 -28.54 1.53 -0.84
C SER A 278 -27.44 1.37 0.22
N HIS A 279 -26.18 1.10 -0.16
CA HIS A 279 -25.12 0.72 0.79
C HIS A 279 -23.82 1.51 0.66
N TRP A 280 -23.86 2.79 0.25
CA TRP A 280 -22.63 3.60 0.24
C TRP A 280 -22.35 4.21 1.61
N PRO A 281 -21.23 3.89 2.30
CA PRO A 281 -20.78 4.61 3.48
C PRO A 281 -19.88 5.77 3.03
N ALA A 282 -20.36 6.67 2.17
CA ALA A 282 -19.54 7.78 1.69
C ALA A 282 -20.29 9.10 1.83
N ARG A 283 -19.96 9.85 2.89
CA ARG A 283 -20.19 11.30 2.89
C ARG A 283 -19.15 11.90 1.95
N ILE A 284 -19.58 12.33 0.77
CA ILE A 284 -18.74 13.10 -0.14
C ILE A 284 -18.43 14.44 0.55
N ARG A 285 -17.16 14.71 0.89
CA ARG A 285 -16.75 16.03 1.35
C ARG A 285 -16.66 16.95 0.13
N GLU A 286 -17.33 18.09 0.24
CA GLU A 286 -17.34 19.15 -0.76
C GLU A 286 -15.93 19.72 -0.93
N GLY A 287 -15.29 19.36 -2.03
CA GLY A 287 -14.06 19.96 -2.53
C GLY A 287 -14.16 19.99 -4.05
N SER A 288 -14.38 21.17 -4.63
CA SER A 288 -14.49 21.40 -6.07
C SER A 288 -15.67 20.69 -6.76
N ILE A 289 -16.77 21.41 -6.91
CA ILE A 289 -17.96 21.08 -7.73
C ILE A 289 -17.66 20.86 -9.23
N ASP A 290 -16.40 20.88 -9.65
CA ASP A 290 -15.96 20.59 -11.02
C ASP A 290 -15.42 19.16 -11.22
N GLU A 291 -15.24 18.37 -10.15
CA GLU A 291 -14.94 16.94 -10.30
C GLU A 291 -16.25 16.14 -10.36
N GLN A 292 -16.85 16.10 -11.55
CA GLN A 292 -17.86 15.08 -11.87
C GLN A 292 -17.26 13.70 -11.57
N LEU A 293 -17.92 12.93 -10.70
CA LEU A 293 -17.67 11.50 -10.56
C LEU A 293 -18.10 10.81 -11.87
N GLU A 294 -17.29 10.90 -12.91
CA GLU A 294 -17.51 10.20 -14.18
C GLU A 294 -17.08 8.74 -14.04
N ILE A 295 -18.03 7.88 -13.68
CA ILE A 295 -17.84 6.44 -13.76
C ILE A 295 -18.11 6.01 -15.21
N HIS A 296 -17.06 5.92 -16.02
CA HIS A 296 -17.13 5.33 -17.35
C HIS A 296 -17.25 3.79 -17.25
N VAL A 297 -18.48 3.29 -17.19
CA VAL A 297 -18.80 1.92 -17.58
C VAL A 297 -19.46 2.01 -18.95
N SER A 298 -18.96 1.28 -19.94
CA SER A 298 -19.43 1.24 -21.35
C SER A 298 -20.92 1.58 -21.54
N GLY A 299 -21.24 2.87 -21.74
CA GLY A 299 -22.59 3.36 -22.06
C GLY A 299 -23.52 3.71 -20.87
N VAL A 300 -23.01 3.75 -19.63
CA VAL A 300 -23.79 4.03 -18.42
C VAL A 300 -23.32 5.35 -17.79
N LEU A 301 -24.24 6.28 -17.54
CA LEU A 301 -23.95 7.52 -16.82
C LEU A 301 -24.53 7.40 -15.41
N VAL A 302 -23.69 7.60 -14.39
CA VAL A 302 -24.14 7.69 -13.00
C VAL A 302 -24.36 9.17 -12.68
N ARG A 303 -25.55 9.53 -12.21
CA ARG A 303 -25.87 10.90 -11.78
C ARG A 303 -26.12 10.92 -10.28
N PRO A 304 -25.53 11.87 -9.53
CA PRO A 304 -25.94 12.12 -8.15
C PRO A 304 -27.41 12.59 -8.17
N PHE A 305 -28.27 11.91 -7.41
CA PHE A 305 -29.68 12.28 -7.29
C PHE A 305 -29.90 12.95 -5.93
N THR A 306 -30.15 14.26 -5.95
CA THR A 306 -30.64 14.99 -4.78
C THR A 306 -32.16 15.03 -4.84
N GLU A 307 -32.83 14.35 -3.91
CA GLU A 307 -34.28 14.43 -3.77
C GLU A 307 -34.67 15.80 -3.21
N GLY A 308 -35.09 16.71 -4.09
CA GLY A 308 -35.60 18.02 -3.73
C GLY A 308 -34.55 19.12 -3.69
N GLU A 309 -34.70 20.12 -4.56
CA GLU A 309 -34.06 21.43 -4.42
C GLU A 309 -34.54 22.07 -3.09
N ARG A 310 -33.81 21.85 -2.00
CA ARG A 310 -33.67 22.78 -0.88
C ARG A 310 -32.78 22.22 0.23
N ASN A 311 -31.78 23.04 0.58
CA ASN A 311 -30.87 22.95 1.72
C ASN A 311 -29.71 21.96 1.58
N TRP A 312 -28.53 22.54 1.34
CA TRP A 312 -27.21 21.94 1.54
C TRP A 312 -27.04 21.58 3.02
N GLY A 313 -27.50 20.38 3.38
CA GLY A 313 -27.28 19.76 4.66
C GLY A 313 -26.62 18.40 4.45
N TYR A 314 -25.83 17.96 5.43
CA TYR A 314 -25.25 16.62 5.50
C TYR A 314 -26.35 15.54 5.46
N GLY A 315 -26.78 15.17 4.26
CA GLY A 315 -27.78 14.14 4.01
C GLY A 315 -27.21 13.03 3.13
N ASP A 316 -27.86 11.88 3.17
CA ASP A 316 -27.49 10.70 2.40
C ASP A 316 -27.52 11.01 0.89
N VAL A 317 -26.37 10.96 0.24
CA VAL A 317 -26.28 11.12 -1.22
C VAL A 317 -26.75 9.81 -1.85
N ARG A 318 -27.94 9.82 -2.47
CA ARG A 318 -28.40 8.71 -3.30
C ARG A 318 -27.79 8.85 -4.69
N ASN A 319 -27.00 7.86 -5.11
CA ASN A 319 -26.44 7.84 -6.46
C ASN A 319 -27.30 6.95 -7.35
N LEU A 320 -27.71 7.50 -8.48
CA LEU A 320 -28.58 6.87 -9.45
C LEU A 320 -27.78 6.44 -10.68
N VAL A 321 -27.94 5.19 -11.09
CA VAL A 321 -27.35 4.70 -12.33
C VAL A 321 -28.42 4.73 -13.43
N GLU A 322 -28.24 5.55 -14.47
CA GLU A 322 -29.19 5.71 -15.57
C GLU A 322 -28.58 5.29 -16.93
N PHE A 323 -29.32 4.49 -17.70
CA PHE A 323 -28.90 4.04 -19.04
C PHE A 323 -29.42 4.99 -20.12
N ILE A 324 -28.51 5.78 -20.71
CA ILE A 324 -28.86 6.90 -21.61
C ILE A 324 -29.24 6.43 -23.03
N PHE A 325 -28.77 5.27 -23.49
CA PHE A 325 -28.77 4.95 -24.93
C PHE A 325 -29.63 3.76 -25.41
N GLY A 326 -30.59 3.26 -24.64
CA GLY A 326 -31.48 2.20 -25.13
C GLY A 326 -32.06 1.34 -24.01
N ARG A 327 -32.85 0.32 -24.39
CA ARG A 327 -33.54 -0.60 -23.47
C ARG A 327 -32.62 -0.98 -22.31
N GLY A 328 -33.13 -0.90 -21.09
CA GLY A 328 -32.40 -1.31 -19.89
C GLY A 328 -31.91 -2.76 -20.00
N PRO A 329 -31.01 -3.19 -19.10
CA PRO A 329 -30.54 -4.57 -19.07
C PRO A 329 -31.75 -5.53 -19.08
N PRO A 330 -31.68 -6.65 -19.84
CA PRO A 330 -32.80 -7.59 -19.91
C PRO A 330 -33.13 -8.11 -18.51
N GLU A 331 -34.39 -8.47 -18.28
CA GLU A 331 -34.85 -9.02 -17.00
C GLU A 331 -33.95 -10.20 -16.58
N GLY A 332 -33.49 -10.19 -15.32
CA GLY A 332 -32.56 -11.19 -14.80
C GLY A 332 -31.09 -10.97 -15.16
N ALA A 333 -30.73 -9.94 -15.94
CA ALA A 333 -29.33 -9.59 -16.16
C ALA A 333 -28.67 -9.08 -14.87
N GLU A 334 -27.42 -9.47 -14.68
CA GLU A 334 -26.55 -8.93 -13.64
C GLU A 334 -25.85 -7.66 -14.12
N VAL A 335 -26.03 -6.58 -13.37
CA VAL A 335 -25.24 -5.35 -13.50
C VAL A 335 -24.22 -5.34 -12.37
N VAL A 336 -22.94 -5.41 -12.74
CA VAL A 336 -21.84 -5.38 -11.78
C VAL A 336 -21.26 -3.97 -11.76
N ILE A 337 -21.28 -3.33 -10.59
CA ILE A 337 -20.63 -2.04 -10.38
C ILE A 337 -19.44 -2.28 -9.45
N GLN A 338 -18.25 -1.92 -9.93
CA GLN A 338 -17.03 -2.00 -9.15
C GLN A 338 -16.51 -0.59 -8.90
N TYR A 339 -16.34 -0.25 -7.63
CA TYR A 339 -15.82 1.05 -7.21
C TYR A 339 -14.84 0.90 -6.05
N ARG A 340 -13.98 1.91 -5.87
CA ARG A 340 -13.09 2.03 -4.70
C ARG A 340 -13.76 2.94 -3.69
N ALA A 341 -13.89 2.46 -2.46
CA ALA A 341 -14.30 3.32 -1.35
C ALA A 341 -13.06 3.91 -0.69
N CYS A 342 -13.10 5.23 -0.48
CA CYS A 342 -12.10 5.95 0.30
C CYS A 342 -12.56 5.96 1.77
N PRO A 343 -11.79 5.39 2.71
CA PRO A 343 -12.09 5.55 4.12
C PRO A 343 -12.10 7.03 4.50
N LEU A 344 -13.08 7.43 5.32
CA LEU A 344 -13.25 8.81 5.81
C LEU A 344 -12.21 9.21 6.85
#